data_AF-A0A7S1C2V9-F1
#
_entry.id   AF-A0A7S1C2V9-F1
#
_cell.length_a   1.000
_cell.length_b   1.000
_cell.length_c   1.000
_cell.angle_alpha   90.00
_cell.angle_beta   90.00
_cell.angle_gamma   90.00
#
_symmetry.space_group_name_H-M   'P 1'
#
loop_
_entity.id
_entity.type
_entity.pdbx_description
1 polymer ?
#
loop_
_entity_poly.entity_id
_entity_poly.type
_entity_poly.pdbx_seq_one_letter_code
_entity_poly.pdbx_strand_id
1 'polypeptide(L)'
;DETRQRLADKPPGAFLLRFSASQKGALVVAFVDDARQVRQSLVYPKPESGGYQLGEETYASIDQLVDVNKHRLRLPCNFREYGLTVGPPSSAGAAAAAATAAA
;
A
#
# COMPACT_ATOMS: atom_id res chain seq x y z
N ASP A 1 5.19 16.22 3.87
CA ASP A 1 4.23 15.36 3.14
C ASP A 1 4.33 13.95 3.72
N GLU A 2 3.30 13.50 4.45
CA GLU A 2 3.33 12.22 5.19
C GLU A 2 3.61 11.02 4.28
N THR A 3 3.06 11.02 3.06
CA THR A 3 3.27 9.96 2.07
C THR A 3 4.73 9.83 1.68
N ARG A 4 5.41 10.94 1.39
CA ARG A 4 6.85 10.92 1.10
C ARG A 4 7.65 10.35 2.27
N GLN A 5 7.29 10.69 3.51
CA GLN A 5 7.98 10.17 4.70
C GLN A 5 7.77 8.66 4.87
N ARG A 6 6.57 8.14 4.62
CA ARG A 6 6.28 6.69 4.69
C ARG A 6 6.96 5.88 3.58
N LEU A 7 7.25 6.49 2.44
CA LEU A 7 7.83 5.85 1.26
C LEU A 7 9.34 6.13 1.05
N ALA A 8 9.93 7.09 1.75
CA ALA A 8 11.31 7.53 1.54
C ALA A 8 12.34 6.38 1.63
N ASP A 9 12.18 5.50 2.61
CA ASP A 9 13.11 4.39 2.88
C ASP A 9 12.58 3.05 2.32
N LYS A 10 11.60 3.07 1.42
CA LYS A 10 10.99 1.87 0.86
C LYS A 10 11.61 1.49 -0.49
N PRO A 11 11.70 0.19 -0.80
CA PRO A 11 12.25 -0.26 -2.08
C PRO A 11 11.35 0.16 -3.27
N PRO A 12 11.89 0.20 -4.49
CA PRO A 12 11.09 0.35 -5.71
C PRO A 12 9.94 -0.66 -5.76
N GLY A 13 8.78 -0.18 -6.23
CA GLY A 13 7.54 -0.93 -6.27
C GLY A 13 6.75 -0.92 -4.96
N ALA A 14 7.28 -0.31 -3.90
CA ALA A 14 6.56 -0.12 -2.65
C ALA A 14 5.46 0.94 -2.82
N PHE A 15 4.24 0.63 -2.39
CA PHE A 15 3.08 1.48 -2.60
C PHE A 15 2.14 1.56 -1.40
N LEU A 16 1.37 2.63 -1.31
CA LEU A 16 0.28 2.79 -0.36
C LEU A 16 -0.94 3.39 -1.05
N LEU A 17 -2.13 3.04 -0.53
CA LEU A 17 -3.36 3.74 -0.81
C LEU A 17 -3.84 4.43 0.44
N ARG A 18 -4.30 5.68 0.30
CA ARG A 18 -4.91 6.45 1.37
C ARG A 18 -6.01 7.35 0.83
N PHE A 19 -6.85 7.88 1.71
CA PHE A 19 -7.76 8.96 1.34
C PHE A 19 -7.00 10.27 1.14
N SER A 20 -7.43 11.06 0.15
CA SER A 20 -6.91 12.40 -0.07
C SER A 20 -7.37 13.33 1.06
N ALA A 21 -6.42 14.00 1.71
CA ALA A 21 -6.73 14.99 2.74
C ALA A 21 -7.33 16.28 2.13
N SER A 22 -6.97 16.58 0.89
CA SER A 22 -7.36 17.83 0.21
C SER A 22 -8.61 17.67 -0.66
N GLN A 23 -8.95 16.45 -1.09
CA GLN A 23 -10.11 16.20 -1.93
C GLN A 23 -11.00 15.11 -1.32
N LYS A 24 -12.20 15.53 -0.89
CA LYS A 24 -13.17 14.61 -0.28
C LYS A 24 -13.61 13.55 -1.28
N GLY A 25 -13.60 12.29 -0.84
CA GLY A 25 -14.01 11.14 -1.65
C GLY A 25 -12.94 10.63 -2.62
N ALA A 26 -11.86 11.37 -2.85
CA ALA A 26 -10.75 10.90 -3.67
C ALA A 26 -9.77 10.03 -2.85
N LEU A 27 -9.17 9.05 -3.52
CA LEU A 27 -8.07 8.26 -3.03
C LEU A 27 -6.75 8.77 -3.62
N VAL A 28 -5.65 8.50 -2.94
CA VAL A 28 -4.30 8.73 -3.43
C VAL A 28 -3.62 7.39 -3.49
N VAL A 29 -3.14 7.01 -4.67
CA VAL A 29 -2.16 5.93 -4.81
C VAL A 29 -0.78 6.56 -4.89
N ALA A 30 0.12 6.08 -4.05
CA ALA A 30 1.49 6.54 -4.02
C ALA A 30 2.44 5.36 -4.04
N PHE A 31 3.52 5.46 -4.80
CA PHE A 31 4.49 4.38 -4.93
C PHE A 31 5.90 4.90 -5.20
N VAL A 32 6.90 4.05 -4.93
CA VAL A 32 8.30 4.29 -5.27
C VAL A 32 8.56 3.74 -6.66
N ASP A 33 8.97 4.58 -7.61
CA ASP A 33 9.34 4.14 -8.96
C ASP A 33 10.75 3.51 -9.01
N ASP A 34 11.15 2.97 -10.16
CA ASP A 34 12.46 2.34 -10.35
C ASP A 34 13.63 3.34 -10.18
N ALA A 35 13.37 4.64 -10.35
CA ALA A 35 14.33 5.72 -10.08
C ALA A 35 14.37 6.13 -8.60
N ARG A 36 13.74 5.34 -7.71
CA ARG A 36 13.60 5.62 -6.27
C ARG A 36 12.92 6.96 -5.97
N GLN A 37 12.04 7.42 -6.86
CA GLN A 37 11.25 8.62 -6.65
C GLN A 37 9.85 8.25 -6.18
N VAL A 38 9.33 9.04 -5.23
CA VAL A 38 7.95 8.89 -4.76
C VAL A 38 7.01 9.56 -5.75
N ARG A 39 6.19 8.75 -6.42
CA ARG A 39 5.11 9.18 -7.31
C ARG A 39 3.79 9.11 -6.57
N GLN A 40 2.91 10.08 -6.82
CA GLN A 40 1.56 10.12 -6.24
C GLN A 40 0.57 10.47 -7.35
N SER A 41 -0.59 9.81 -7.33
CA SER A 41 -1.67 10.05 -8.29
C SER A 41 -3.00 10.02 -7.56
N LEU A 42 -3.88 10.94 -7.93
CA LEU A 42 -5.24 10.99 -7.43
C LEU A 42 -6.11 9.98 -8.18
N VAL A 43 -6.91 9.26 -7.42
CA VAL A 43 -7.89 8.28 -7.88
C VAL A 43 -9.26 8.83 -7.51
N TYR A 44 -10.06 9.16 -8.51
CA TYR A 44 -11.39 9.72 -8.32
C TYR A 44 -12.44 8.61 -8.44
N PRO A 45 -13.41 8.52 -7.52
CA PRO A 45 -14.56 7.66 -7.74
C PRO A 45 -15.39 8.19 -8.91
N LYS A 46 -15.86 7.29 -9.78
CA LYS A 46 -16.72 7.63 -10.91
C LYS A 46 -18.17 7.20 -10.60
N PRO A 47 -19.02 8.09 -10.06
CA PRO A 47 -20.36 7.70 -9.65
C PRO A 47 -21.28 7.34 -10.83
N GLU A 48 -21.06 7.93 -12.01
CA GLU A 48 -21.93 7.72 -13.18
C GLU A 48 -21.75 6.36 -13.85
N SER A 49 -20.51 5.86 -13.90
CA SER A 49 -20.17 4.58 -14.56
C SER A 49 -19.92 3.45 -13.55
N GLY A 50 -19.82 3.77 -12.26
CA GLY A 50 -19.22 2.91 -11.27
C GLY A 50 -17.69 2.87 -11.38
N GLY A 51 -17.02 2.58 -10.26
CA GLY A 51 -15.56 2.38 -10.22
C GLY A 51 -14.74 3.63 -9.94
N TYR A 52 -13.51 3.65 -10.46
CA TYR A 52 -12.44 4.58 -10.12
C TYR A 52 -11.70 5.05 -11.37
N GLN A 53 -11.28 6.31 -11.38
CA GLN A 53 -10.51 6.90 -12.45
C GLN A 53 -9.15 7.38 -11.93
N LEU A 54 -8.08 7.00 -12.63
CA LEU A 54 -6.72 7.47 -12.38
C LEU A 54 -6.18 8.07 -13.67
N GLY A 55 -6.04 9.40 -13.70
CA GLY A 55 -5.71 10.11 -14.94
C GLY A 55 -6.77 9.88 -16.02
N GLU A 56 -6.36 9.30 -17.15
CA GLU A 56 -7.24 8.96 -18.28
C GLU A 56 -7.78 7.53 -18.21
N GLU A 57 -7.24 6.70 -17.32
CA GLU A 57 -7.64 5.31 -17.17
C GLU A 57 -8.80 5.15 -16.20
N THR A 58 -9.73 4.25 -16.54
CA THR A 58 -10.88 3.91 -15.70
C THR A 58 -10.81 2.44 -15.31
N TYR A 59 -11.09 2.19 -14.04
CA TYR A 59 -11.02 0.89 -13.39
C TYR A 59 -12.36 0.61 -12.72
N ALA A 60 -12.90 -0.59 -12.86
CA ALA A 60 -14.15 -1.00 -12.23
C ALA A 60 -14.01 -1.08 -10.69
N SER A 61 -12.81 -1.35 -10.18
CA SER A 61 -12.54 -1.52 -8.75
C SER A 61 -11.08 -1.21 -8.41
N ILE A 62 -10.78 -0.97 -7.13
CA ILE A 62 -9.41 -0.75 -6.65
C ILE A 62 -8.54 -2.00 -6.87
N ASP A 63 -9.11 -3.18 -6.74
CA ASP A 63 -8.40 -4.44 -7.01
C ASP A 63 -7.90 -4.51 -8.45
N GLN A 64 -8.76 -4.15 -9.43
CA GLN A 64 -8.37 -4.06 -10.83
C GLN A 64 -7.28 -3.00 -11.07
N LEU A 65 -7.38 -1.84 -10.41
CA LEU A 65 -6.35 -0.80 -10.48
C LEU A 65 -5.00 -1.35 -10.03
N VAL A 66 -4.96 -2.06 -8.91
CA VAL A 66 -3.73 -2.66 -8.41
C VAL A 66 -3.25 -3.75 -9.35
N ASP A 67 -4.14 -4.62 -9.86
CA ASP A 67 -3.82 -5.73 -10.75
C ASP A 67 -3.16 -5.28 -12.06
N VAL A 68 -3.78 -4.34 -12.76
CA VAL A 68 -3.25 -3.77 -14.02
C VAL A 68 -1.90 -3.08 -13.78
N ASN A 69 -1.76 -2.42 -12.62
CA ASN A 69 -0.54 -1.71 -12.25
C ASN A 69 0.46 -2.55 -11.44
N LYS A 70 0.31 -3.89 -11.37
CA LYS A 70 1.21 -4.79 -10.61
C LYS A 70 2.68 -4.68 -11.01
N HIS A 71 2.95 -4.27 -12.24
CA HIS A 71 4.32 -4.02 -12.71
C HIS A 71 5.00 -2.87 -11.92
N ARG A 72 4.22 -1.93 -11.35
CA ARG A 72 4.69 -0.79 -10.53
C ARG A 72 4.29 -0.90 -9.06
N LEU A 73 3.14 -1.51 -8.75
CA LEU A 73 2.59 -1.62 -7.39
C LEU A 73 2.87 -3.03 -6.84
N ARG A 74 4.12 -3.28 -6.48
CA ARG A 74 4.61 -4.63 -6.15
C ARG A 74 4.49 -4.95 -4.66
N LEU A 75 4.72 -3.97 -3.79
CA LEU A 75 4.90 -4.17 -2.36
C LEU A 75 3.97 -3.23 -1.56
N PRO A 76 2.87 -3.71 -0.97
CA PRO A 76 2.02 -2.85 -0.15
C PRO A 76 2.76 -2.43 1.13
N CYS A 77 2.86 -1.12 1.37
CA CYS A 77 3.58 -0.53 2.52
C CYS A 77 2.87 -0.70 3.87
N ASN A 78 1.65 -1.22 3.88
CA ASN A 78 0.81 -1.31 5.08
C ASN A 78 0.88 -2.66 5.80
N PHE A 79 1.97 -3.42 5.65
CA PHE A 79 2.03 -4.76 6.24
C PHE A 79 2.13 -4.77 7.78
N ARG A 80 2.47 -3.65 8.42
CA ARG A 80 2.75 -3.62 9.87
C ARG A 80 1.61 -3.09 10.75
N GLU A 81 0.56 -2.50 10.18
CA GLU A 81 -0.55 -1.89 10.94
C GLU A 81 -1.89 -2.67 10.85
N TYR A 82 -2.00 -3.71 10.01
CA TYR A 82 -3.27 -4.46 9.84
C TYR A 82 -3.35 -5.84 10.51
N GLY A 83 -2.36 -6.26 11.30
CA GLY A 83 -2.42 -7.56 12.00
C GLY A 83 -2.54 -8.80 11.08
N LEU A 84 -2.52 -8.63 9.76
CA LEU A 84 -2.33 -9.69 8.77
C LEU A 84 -0.87 -10.08 8.83
N THR A 85 -0.53 -10.87 9.85
CA THR A 85 0.62 -11.75 9.74
C THR A 85 0.43 -12.55 8.44
N VAL A 86 1.33 -12.40 7.45
CA VAL A 86 1.74 -13.61 6.75
C VAL A 86 2.47 -14.41 7.82
N GLY A 87 1.69 -15.13 8.62
CA GLY A 87 2.25 -16.21 9.38
C GLY A 87 2.92 -17.14 8.37
N PRO A 88 4.08 -17.74 8.69
CA PRO A 88 4.40 -19.01 8.07
C PRO A 88 3.15 -19.90 8.15
N PRO A 89 2.88 -20.77 7.14
CA PRO A 89 1.73 -21.66 7.19
C PRO A 89 1.71 -22.32 8.56
N SER A 90 0.57 -22.20 9.24
CA SER A 90 0.32 -22.76 10.57
C SER A 90 0.99 -24.12 10.72
N SER A 91 2.13 -24.16 11.39
CA SER A 91 2.62 -25.34 12.07
C SER A 91 2.76 -24.94 13.53
N ALA A 92 1.78 -25.37 14.31
CA ALA A 92 1.76 -25.28 15.75
C ALA A 92 3.12 -25.67 16.37
N GLY A 93 3.52 -24.92 17.40
CA GLY A 93 4.71 -25.16 18.23
C GLY A 93 5.49 -23.85 18.45
N ALA A 94 5.08 -22.95 19.34
CA ALA A 94 5.51 -22.90 20.74
C ALA A 94 7.05 -22.90 20.89
N ALA A 95 7.75 -21.94 21.53
CA ALA A 95 7.35 -20.84 22.39
C ALA A 95 8.51 -19.83 22.55
N ALA A 96 8.12 -18.63 23.00
CA ALA A 96 8.86 -17.51 23.62
C ALA A 96 10.29 -17.80 24.14
N ALA A 97 11.30 -16.97 23.83
CA ALA A 97 11.56 -15.63 24.37
C ALA A 97 11.72 -15.57 25.91
N ALA A 98 12.93 -15.28 26.38
CA ALA A 98 13.26 -14.14 27.26
C ALA A 98 14.52 -14.39 28.11
N ALA A 99 15.35 -13.35 28.18
CA ALA A 99 16.50 -13.20 29.05
C ALA A 99 16.09 -12.98 30.53
N THR A 100 16.90 -13.43 31.49
CA THR A 100 17.60 -12.61 32.52
C THR A 100 18.12 -13.46 33.71
N ALA A 101 19.36 -13.13 34.12
CA ALA A 101 19.97 -13.18 35.46
C ALA A 101 19.64 -14.30 36.47
N ALA A 102 20.66 -15.08 36.87
CA ALA A 102 21.21 -15.15 38.24
C ALA A 102 22.11 -16.40 38.42
N ALA A 103 23.41 -16.17 38.63
CA ALA A 103 24.29 -16.88 39.57
C ALA A 103 25.67 -16.20 39.55
#